data_AF-A0A955XME5-F1
#
_entry.id   AF-A0A955XME5-F1
#
_cell.length_a   1.000
_cell.length_b   1.000
_cell.length_c   1.000
_cell.angle_alpha   90.00
_cell.angle_beta   90.00
_cell.angle_gamma   90.00
#
_symmetry.space_group_name_H-M   'P 1'
#
loop_
_entity.id
_entity.type
_entity.pdbx_description
1 polymer ?
#
loop_
_entity_poly.entity_id
_entity_poly.type
_entity_poly.pdbx_seq_one_letter_code
_entity_poly.pdbx_strand_id
1 'polypeptide(L)'
;MSPDHRRFVLCAGLTVAVAAGWLSAVAALARTGVAFELLLLALPLVAWLGGGLRFADRRLHALVLIQTGFLLACVAGELALAHGTPAVHQVARWGVLVYFVVQGVGFVAYQVKRRHPIGVLQTLLGTAMLVGWWAGPGGLGALSPDGAYWALGAEMPWQVQVTYIAWALNPLLVQSAELPRMGQALVQLASIGVALASGAFLHVRILTACHAMTVDLMFGYGRRASDGAVARALTLPPPWRAFVEGPLATWLPRLTLATLAAMAGQVLLFGF
;
A
#
# COMPACT_ATOMS: atom_id res chain seq x y z
N MET A 1 14.07 -12.04 29.61
CA MET A 1 13.53 -10.96 28.76
C MET A 1 13.40 -9.68 29.58
N SER A 2 14.10 -8.60 29.19
CA SER A 2 14.08 -7.33 29.93
C SER A 2 12.69 -6.68 29.94
N PRO A 3 12.35 -5.83 30.92
CA PRO A 3 11.06 -5.13 30.99
C PRO A 3 10.73 -4.36 29.70
N ASP A 4 11.72 -3.71 29.10
CA ASP A 4 11.55 -2.94 27.87
C ASP A 4 11.28 -3.83 26.65
N HIS A 5 11.88 -5.02 26.60
CA HIS A 5 11.59 -6.00 25.55
C HIS A 5 10.16 -6.53 25.67
N ARG A 6 9.66 -6.80 26.89
CA ARG A 6 8.26 -7.21 27.11
C ARG A 6 7.28 -6.12 26.67
N ARG A 7 7.56 -4.87 27.05
CA ARG A 7 6.75 -3.71 26.65
C ARG A 7 6.70 -3.55 25.14
N PHE A 8 7.85 -3.63 24.46
CA PHE A 8 7.92 -3.56 23.01
C PHE A 8 7.08 -4.64 22.33
N VAL A 9 7.27 -5.92 22.71
CA VAL A 9 6.55 -7.04 22.10
C VAL A 9 5.04 -6.90 22.30
N LEU A 10 4.59 -6.54 23.51
CA LEU A 10 3.17 -6.34 23.79
C LEU A 10 2.59 -5.17 22.99
N CYS A 11 3.27 -4.03 22.95
CA CYS A 11 2.81 -2.87 22.19
C CYS A 11 2.81 -3.12 20.68
N ALA A 12 3.83 -3.81 20.15
CA ALA A 12 3.91 -4.18 18.75
C ALA A 12 2.78 -5.16 18.38
N GLY A 13 2.58 -6.21 19.18
CA GLY A 13 1.50 -7.17 18.98
C GLY A 13 0.12 -6.53 19.03
N LEU A 14 -0.13 -5.66 20.01
CA LEU A 14 -1.39 -4.92 20.11
C LEU A 14 -1.59 -3.97 18.91
N THR A 15 -0.53 -3.28 18.48
CA THR A 15 -0.59 -2.38 17.31
C THR A 15 -0.99 -3.15 16.06
N VAL A 16 -0.37 -4.31 15.81
CA VAL A 16 -0.71 -5.18 14.68
C VAL A 16 -2.14 -5.70 14.80
N ALA A 17 -2.57 -6.16 15.98
CA ALA A 17 -3.91 -6.69 16.19
C ALA A 17 -5.00 -5.64 15.94
N VAL A 18 -4.84 -4.44 16.51
CA VAL A 18 -5.77 -3.32 16.32
C VAL A 18 -5.80 -2.87 14.85
N ALA A 19 -4.63 -2.74 14.23
CA ALA A 19 -4.54 -2.39 12.82
C ALA A 19 -5.20 -3.45 11.94
N ALA A 20 -4.87 -4.73 12.11
CA ALA A 20 -5.47 -5.81 11.33
C ALA A 20 -6.99 -5.85 11.49
N GLY A 21 -7.51 -5.69 12.72
CA GLY A 21 -8.94 -5.64 12.99
C GLY A 21 -9.64 -4.48 12.27
N TRP A 22 -9.11 -3.25 12.41
CA TRP A 22 -9.63 -2.07 11.71
C TRP A 22 -9.59 -2.22 10.19
N LEU A 23 -8.44 -2.63 9.64
CA LEU A 23 -8.25 -2.76 8.20
C LEU A 23 -9.09 -3.88 7.60
N SER A 24 -9.31 -4.97 8.34
CA SER A 24 -10.23 -6.04 7.94
C SER A 24 -11.67 -5.54 7.91
N ALA A 25 -12.09 -4.75 8.91
CA ALA A 25 -13.42 -4.13 8.91
C ALA A 25 -13.61 -3.17 7.73
N VAL A 26 -12.62 -2.33 7.43
CA VAL A 26 -12.62 -1.45 6.25
C VAL A 26 -12.75 -2.27 4.95
N ALA A 27 -11.95 -3.34 4.81
CA ALA A 27 -12.00 -4.20 3.64
C ALA A 27 -13.35 -4.92 3.49
N ALA A 28 -13.95 -5.37 4.60
CA ALA A 28 -15.27 -5.98 4.60
C ALA A 28 -16.37 -4.97 4.22
N LEU A 29 -16.31 -3.75 4.74
CA LEU A 29 -17.27 -2.69 4.42
C LEU A 29 -17.20 -2.27 2.95
N ALA A 30 -16.01 -2.10 2.38
CA ALA A 30 -15.88 -1.76 0.96
C ALA A 30 -16.57 -2.78 0.03
N ARG A 31 -16.58 -4.05 0.42
CA ARG A 31 -17.25 -5.13 -0.36
C ARG A 31 -18.76 -5.12 -0.30
N THR A 32 -19.36 -4.33 0.60
CA THR A 32 -20.83 -4.27 0.70
C THR A 32 -21.47 -3.41 -0.39
N GLY A 33 -20.68 -2.57 -1.06
CA GLY A 33 -21.07 -1.86 -2.29
C GLY A 33 -20.57 -0.42 -2.37
N VAL A 34 -20.78 0.20 -3.53
CA VAL A 34 -20.36 1.56 -3.91
C VAL A 34 -20.58 2.61 -2.81
N ALA A 35 -21.73 2.56 -2.12
CA ALA A 35 -22.08 3.52 -1.08
C ALA A 35 -21.08 3.51 0.09
N PHE A 36 -20.56 2.32 0.46
CA PHE A 36 -19.55 2.19 1.50
C PHE A 36 -18.16 2.58 0.99
N GLU A 37 -17.82 2.33 -0.28
CA GLU A 37 -16.57 2.87 -0.86
C GLU A 37 -16.57 4.40 -0.84
N LEU A 38 -17.69 5.03 -1.18
CA LEU A 38 -17.87 6.48 -1.12
C LEU A 38 -17.81 7.02 0.31
N LEU A 39 -18.34 6.28 1.29
CA LEU A 39 -18.23 6.66 2.70
C LEU A 39 -16.77 6.58 3.20
N LEU A 40 -16.04 5.56 2.77
CA LEU A 40 -14.62 5.38 3.07
C LEU A 40 -13.76 6.46 2.38
N LEU A 41 -14.19 6.97 1.21
CA LEU A 41 -13.63 8.17 0.58
C LEU A 41 -13.93 9.45 1.37
N ALA A 42 -15.13 9.54 1.95
CA ALA A 42 -15.56 10.71 2.70
C ALA A 42 -14.77 10.86 4.01
N LEU A 43 -14.36 9.78 4.67
CA LEU A 43 -13.73 9.87 6.00
C LEU A 43 -12.41 10.66 6.02
N PRO A 44 -11.42 10.39 5.14
CA PRO A 44 -10.19 11.18 5.04
C PRO A 44 -10.46 12.61 4.55
N LEU A 45 -11.44 12.78 3.65
CA LEU A 45 -11.82 14.06 3.08
C LEU A 45 -12.54 14.97 4.10
N VAL A 46 -13.43 14.42 4.92
CA VAL A 46 -14.12 15.13 6.00
C VAL A 46 -13.13 15.47 7.11
N ALA A 47 -12.23 14.54 7.45
CA ALA A 47 -11.14 14.82 8.39
C ALA A 47 -10.21 15.93 7.87
N TRP A 48 -10.05 16.04 6.55
CA TRP A 48 -9.33 17.15 5.89
C TRP A 48 -10.07 18.48 5.98
N LEU A 49 -11.32 18.52 5.49
CA LEU A 49 -12.12 19.73 5.41
C LEU A 49 -12.50 20.27 6.80
N GLY A 50 -12.69 19.39 7.78
CA GLY A 50 -13.05 19.76 9.16
C GLY A 50 -11.91 20.32 10.00
N GLY A 51 -10.71 20.50 9.44
CA GLY A 51 -9.55 21.09 10.15
C GLY A 51 -8.98 20.22 11.28
N GLY A 52 -9.55 19.03 11.52
CA GLY A 52 -9.01 18.02 12.46
C GLY A 52 -7.68 17.45 11.98
N LEU A 53 -7.48 17.39 10.67
CA LEU A 53 -6.18 17.21 10.05
C LEU A 53 -5.56 18.57 9.78
N ARG A 54 -4.89 19.13 10.79
CA ARG A 54 -3.99 20.28 10.59
C ARG A 54 -2.78 19.82 9.78
N PHE A 55 -2.93 19.75 8.46
CA PHE A 55 -1.91 19.25 7.54
C PHE A 55 -0.78 20.26 7.34
N ALA A 56 0.22 20.19 8.21
CA ALA A 56 1.52 20.78 7.93
C ALA A 56 2.39 19.86 7.03
N ASP A 57 2.02 18.59 6.86
CA ASP A 57 2.84 17.58 6.18
C ASP A 57 2.36 17.31 4.73
N ARG A 58 3.16 17.75 3.75
CA ARG A 58 2.94 17.50 2.32
C ARG A 58 2.78 16.02 1.97
N ARG A 59 3.32 15.11 2.78
CA ARG A 59 3.21 13.67 2.59
C ARG A 59 1.76 13.19 2.73
N LEU A 60 1.02 13.72 3.70
CA LEU A 60 -0.37 13.35 3.93
C LEU A 60 -1.29 13.85 2.79
N HIS A 61 -1.05 15.05 2.25
CA HIS A 61 -1.77 15.55 1.06
C HIS A 61 -1.60 14.63 -0.15
N ALA A 62 -0.37 14.21 -0.44
CA ALA A 62 -0.11 13.30 -1.53
C ALA A 62 -0.89 11.99 -1.35
N LEU A 63 -0.96 11.46 -0.13
CA LEU A 63 -1.60 10.18 0.16
C LEU A 63 -3.13 10.24 0.07
N VAL A 64 -3.76 11.33 0.50
CA VAL A 64 -5.21 11.56 0.30
C VAL A 64 -5.54 11.66 -1.20
N LEU A 65 -4.70 12.35 -1.98
CA LEU A 65 -4.88 12.46 -3.43
C LEU A 65 -4.74 11.10 -4.14
N ILE A 66 -3.72 10.32 -3.76
CA ILE A 66 -3.49 8.96 -4.25
C ILE A 66 -4.73 8.09 -3.96
N GLN A 67 -5.22 8.11 -2.72
CA GLN A 67 -6.42 7.36 -2.33
C GLN A 67 -7.66 7.78 -3.13
N THR A 68 -7.88 9.09 -3.22
CA THR A 68 -9.04 9.66 -3.89
C THR A 68 -9.04 9.25 -5.36
N GLY A 69 -7.90 9.36 -6.04
CA GLY A 69 -7.75 8.91 -7.42
C GLY A 69 -8.05 7.42 -7.60
N PHE A 70 -7.59 6.57 -6.67
CA PHE A 70 -7.85 5.13 -6.74
C PHE A 70 -9.33 4.79 -6.53
N LEU A 71 -9.93 5.31 -5.46
CA LEU A 71 -11.33 5.05 -5.14
C LEU A 71 -12.27 5.60 -6.21
N LEU A 72 -11.94 6.72 -6.84
CA LEU A 72 -12.68 7.20 -8.01
C LEU A 72 -12.60 6.22 -9.19
N ALA A 73 -11.44 5.58 -9.40
CA ALA A 73 -11.31 4.53 -10.41
C ALA A 73 -12.11 3.28 -10.03
N CYS A 74 -12.18 2.92 -8.74
CA CYS A 74 -13.02 1.83 -8.24
C CYS A 74 -14.50 2.10 -8.46
N VAL A 75 -15.00 3.23 -7.97
CA VAL A 75 -16.39 3.66 -8.13
C VAL A 75 -16.78 3.77 -9.60
N ALA A 76 -15.89 4.30 -10.45
CA ALA A 76 -16.13 4.34 -11.89
C ALA A 76 -16.25 2.93 -12.49
N GLY A 77 -15.43 1.98 -12.04
CA GLY A 77 -15.53 0.57 -12.41
C GLY A 77 -16.86 -0.06 -11.97
N GLU A 78 -17.27 0.15 -10.72
CA GLU A 78 -18.54 -0.38 -10.18
C GLU A 78 -19.77 0.24 -10.87
N LEU A 79 -19.76 1.55 -11.14
CA LEU A 79 -20.82 2.21 -11.89
C LEU A 79 -20.89 1.73 -13.35
N ALA A 80 -19.73 1.48 -13.96
CA ALA A 80 -19.66 0.88 -15.29
C ALA A 80 -20.30 -0.51 -15.28
N LEU A 81 -20.05 -1.33 -14.25
CA LEU A 81 -20.69 -2.64 -14.10
C LEU A 81 -22.21 -2.55 -13.93
N ALA A 82 -22.67 -1.65 -13.07
CA ALA A 82 -24.09 -1.55 -12.73
C ALA A 82 -24.94 -1.03 -13.90
N HIS A 83 -24.39 -0.15 -14.74
CA HIS A 83 -25.17 0.65 -15.68
C HIS A 83 -24.50 0.89 -17.05
N GLY A 84 -23.30 0.35 -17.30
CA GLY A 84 -22.45 0.74 -18.42
C GLY A 84 -22.61 -0.10 -19.69
N THR A 85 -22.33 0.54 -20.82
CA THR A 85 -22.11 -0.14 -22.11
C THR A 85 -20.67 -0.65 -22.19
N PRO A 86 -20.34 -1.53 -23.18
CA PRO A 86 -18.95 -1.95 -23.40
C PRO A 86 -17.93 -0.80 -23.50
N ALA A 87 -18.35 0.36 -24.04
CA ALA A 87 -17.51 1.55 -24.11
C ALA A 87 -17.20 2.13 -22.72
N VAL A 88 -18.17 2.15 -21.81
CA VAL A 88 -17.98 2.64 -20.43
C VAL A 88 -17.03 1.72 -19.66
N HIS A 89 -17.15 0.40 -19.84
CA HIS A 89 -16.20 -0.56 -19.28
C HIS A 89 -14.77 -0.32 -19.77
N GLN A 90 -14.60 -0.04 -21.06
CA GLN A 90 -13.30 0.25 -21.64
C GLN A 90 -12.70 1.56 -21.09
N VAL A 91 -13.51 2.60 -20.90
CA VAL A 91 -13.07 3.86 -20.28
C VAL A 91 -12.62 3.64 -18.84
N ALA A 92 -13.39 2.91 -18.04
CA ALA A 92 -13.00 2.58 -16.67
C ALA A 92 -11.68 1.79 -16.63
N ARG A 93 -11.48 0.86 -17.58
CA ARG A 93 -10.26 0.04 -17.68
C ARG A 93 -9.04 0.90 -17.99
N TRP A 94 -9.18 1.88 -18.89
CA TRP A 94 -8.14 2.88 -19.14
C TRP A 94 -7.90 3.80 -17.94
N GLY A 95 -8.95 4.18 -17.22
CA GLY A 95 -8.84 5.00 -16.01
C GLY A 95 -7.96 4.36 -14.95
N VAL A 96 -8.13 3.06 -14.71
CA VAL A 96 -7.27 2.30 -13.78
C VAL A 96 -5.81 2.31 -14.24
N LEU A 97 -5.53 2.10 -15.54
CA LEU A 97 -4.17 2.15 -16.06
C LEU A 97 -3.55 3.54 -15.88
N VAL A 98 -4.27 4.60 -16.28
CA VAL A 98 -3.82 5.98 -16.17
C VAL A 98 -3.47 6.30 -14.73
N TYR A 99 -4.31 5.88 -13.78
CA TYR A 99 -4.02 6.02 -12.35
C TYR A 99 -2.65 5.40 -12.00
N PHE A 100 -2.40 4.14 -12.33
CA PHE A 100 -1.13 3.47 -11.98
C PHE A 100 0.09 4.06 -12.69
N VAL A 101 -0.05 4.48 -13.95
CA VAL A 101 1.05 5.14 -14.69
C VAL A 101 1.38 6.49 -14.06
N VAL A 102 0.38 7.30 -13.73
CA VAL A 102 0.58 8.59 -13.05
C VAL A 102 1.23 8.39 -11.68
N GLN A 103 0.80 7.38 -10.91
CA GLN A 103 1.45 6.98 -9.66
C GLN A 103 2.93 6.61 -9.88
N GLY A 104 3.20 5.75 -10.86
CA GLY A 104 4.55 5.31 -11.21
C GLY A 104 5.47 6.49 -11.53
N VAL A 105 5.01 7.43 -12.35
CA VAL A 105 5.73 8.67 -12.67
C VAL A 105 6.00 9.50 -11.42
N GLY A 106 5.00 9.69 -10.56
CA GLY A 106 5.15 10.42 -9.29
C GLY A 106 6.20 9.79 -8.37
N PHE A 107 6.18 8.47 -8.23
CA PHE A 107 7.17 7.73 -7.46
C PHE A 107 8.56 7.81 -8.07
N VAL A 108 8.71 7.68 -9.39
CA VAL A 108 10.00 7.85 -10.07
C VAL A 108 10.56 9.25 -9.83
N ALA A 109 9.75 10.30 -10.02
CA ALA A 109 10.16 11.68 -9.77
C ALA A 109 10.61 11.89 -8.31
N TYR A 110 9.87 11.34 -7.35
CA TYR A 110 10.25 11.38 -5.94
C TYR A 110 11.59 10.70 -5.67
N GLN A 111 11.82 9.50 -6.23
CA GLN A 111 13.02 8.70 -5.98
C GLN A 111 14.26 9.24 -6.71
N VAL A 112 14.09 9.81 -7.91
CA VAL A 112 15.15 10.56 -8.60
C VAL A 112 15.58 11.76 -7.77
N LYS A 113 14.62 12.56 -7.27
CA LYS A 113 14.92 13.72 -6.40
C LYS A 113 15.67 13.31 -5.12
N ARG A 114 15.40 12.11 -4.60
CA ARG A 114 16.06 11.54 -3.42
C ARG A 114 17.32 10.74 -3.72
N ARG A 115 17.74 10.64 -4.98
CA ARG A 115 18.90 9.84 -5.44
C ARG A 115 18.84 8.37 -5.03
N HIS A 116 17.68 7.74 -5.21
CA HIS A 116 17.46 6.31 -4.93
C HIS A 116 17.32 5.50 -6.23
N PRO A 117 18.43 5.17 -6.93
CA PRO A 117 18.37 4.54 -8.26
C PRO A 117 17.74 3.14 -8.24
N ILE A 118 17.97 2.37 -7.17
CA ILE A 118 17.36 1.04 -6.99
C ILE A 118 15.83 1.15 -6.91
N GLY A 119 15.33 2.13 -6.18
CA GLY A 119 13.89 2.37 -6.06
C GLY A 119 13.26 2.84 -7.38
N VAL A 120 13.98 3.68 -8.14
CA VAL A 120 13.57 4.07 -9.50
C VAL A 120 13.39 2.83 -10.37
N LEU A 121 14.39 1.93 -10.39
CA LEU A 121 14.33 0.70 -11.19
C LEU A 121 13.16 -0.20 -10.76
N GLN A 122 12.94 -0.38 -9.46
CA GLN A 122 11.80 -1.16 -8.97
C GLN A 122 10.45 -0.56 -9.39
N THR A 123 10.33 0.77 -9.35
CA THR A 123 9.09 1.45 -9.72
C THR A 123 8.84 1.33 -11.23
N LEU A 124 9.88 1.45 -12.06
CA LEU A 124 9.78 1.26 -13.50
C LEU A 124 9.36 -0.16 -13.85
N LEU A 125 10.02 -1.17 -13.27
CA LEU A 125 9.68 -2.58 -13.50
C LEU A 125 8.28 -2.92 -12.98
N GLY A 126 7.91 -2.43 -11.79
CA GLY A 126 6.57 -2.63 -11.24
C GLY A 126 5.48 -1.98 -12.11
N THR A 127 5.74 -0.78 -12.63
CA THR A 127 4.83 -0.10 -13.56
C THR A 127 4.73 -0.86 -14.88
N ALA A 128 5.85 -1.33 -15.43
CA ALA A 128 5.88 -2.13 -16.65
C ALA A 128 5.10 -3.45 -16.49
N MET A 129 5.22 -4.13 -15.34
CA MET A 129 4.42 -5.31 -15.03
C MET A 129 2.92 -5.02 -14.95
N LEU A 130 2.52 -3.88 -14.37
CA LEU A 130 1.11 -3.47 -14.32
C LEU A 130 0.57 -3.14 -15.71
N VAL A 131 1.36 -2.47 -16.55
CA VAL A 131 1.00 -2.18 -17.96
C VAL A 131 0.88 -3.47 -18.76
N GLY A 132 1.82 -4.41 -18.58
CA GLY A 132 1.76 -5.72 -19.20
C GLY A 132 0.51 -6.49 -18.76
N TRP A 133 0.29 -6.59 -17.44
CA TRP A 133 -0.92 -7.23 -16.92
C TRP A 133 -2.19 -6.56 -17.46
N TRP A 134 -2.22 -5.23 -17.60
CA TRP A 134 -3.34 -4.52 -18.22
C TRP A 134 -3.55 -4.89 -19.69
N ALA A 135 -2.49 -5.12 -20.47
CA ALA A 135 -2.57 -5.48 -21.89
C ALA A 135 -3.10 -6.91 -22.12
N GLY A 136 -2.86 -7.82 -21.17
CA GLY A 136 -3.25 -9.22 -21.27
C GLY A 136 -4.76 -9.50 -21.20
N PRO A 137 -5.20 -10.68 -21.68
CA PRO A 137 -6.57 -11.17 -21.49
C PRO A 137 -6.83 -11.46 -20.00
N GLY A 138 -7.92 -10.92 -19.44
CA GLY A 138 -8.17 -10.99 -17.98
C GLY A 138 -7.25 -10.05 -17.17
N GLY A 139 -6.78 -8.98 -17.81
CA GLY A 139 -5.84 -8.02 -17.23
C GLY A 139 -6.40 -7.06 -16.20
N LEU A 140 -5.53 -6.16 -15.72
CA LEU A 140 -5.91 -5.05 -14.84
C LEU A 140 -7.11 -4.28 -15.40
N GLY A 141 -8.21 -4.22 -14.64
CA GLY A 141 -9.45 -3.55 -15.04
C GLY A 141 -10.29 -4.29 -16.09
N ALA A 142 -9.98 -5.55 -16.39
CA ALA A 142 -10.85 -6.41 -17.18
C ALA A 142 -12.08 -6.88 -16.37
N LEU A 143 -13.09 -7.36 -17.08
CA LEU A 143 -14.25 -8.04 -16.49
C LEU A 143 -13.96 -9.52 -16.28
N SER A 144 -14.45 -10.08 -15.17
CA SER A 144 -14.43 -11.51 -14.93
C SER A 144 -15.52 -12.21 -15.75
N PRO A 145 -15.37 -13.53 -15.95
CA PRO A 145 -16.43 -14.33 -16.56
C PRO A 145 -17.79 -14.15 -15.87
N ASP A 146 -17.76 -13.86 -14.56
CA ASP A 146 -18.93 -13.62 -13.72
C ASP A 146 -19.33 -12.13 -13.64
N GLY A 147 -18.70 -11.26 -14.44
CA GLY A 147 -19.02 -9.83 -14.50
C GLY A 147 -18.42 -8.98 -13.38
N ALA A 148 -17.45 -9.47 -12.61
CA ALA A 148 -16.75 -8.68 -11.58
C ALA A 148 -15.56 -7.92 -12.16
N TYR A 149 -15.21 -6.77 -11.60
CA TYR A 149 -14.02 -6.01 -12.04
C TYR A 149 -12.74 -6.63 -11.47
N TRP A 150 -11.80 -7.06 -12.31
CA TRP A 150 -10.56 -7.74 -11.84
C TRP A 150 -9.68 -6.83 -10.99
N ALA A 151 -9.66 -5.52 -11.28
CA ALA A 151 -8.95 -4.56 -10.44
C ALA A 151 -9.55 -4.44 -9.01
N LEU A 152 -10.78 -4.92 -8.81
CA LEU A 152 -11.54 -4.86 -7.55
C LEU A 152 -11.70 -6.20 -6.85
N GLY A 153 -11.52 -7.33 -7.55
CA GLY A 153 -11.90 -8.64 -7.01
C GLY A 153 -11.13 -9.85 -7.52
N ALA A 154 -10.19 -9.71 -8.46
CA ALA A 154 -9.43 -10.87 -8.93
C ALA A 154 -8.09 -11.00 -8.24
N GLU A 155 -7.66 -12.25 -8.06
CA GLU A 155 -6.33 -12.55 -7.55
C GLU A 155 -5.28 -12.02 -8.52
N MET A 156 -4.63 -10.95 -8.09
CA MET A 156 -3.45 -10.43 -8.75
C MET A 156 -2.41 -11.55 -8.83
N PRO A 157 -1.74 -11.79 -9.97
CA PRO A 157 -0.75 -12.86 -10.08
C PRO A 157 0.27 -12.79 -8.93
N TRP A 158 0.59 -13.92 -8.31
CA TRP A 158 1.45 -13.97 -7.12
C TRP A 158 2.81 -13.27 -7.37
N GLN A 159 3.26 -13.30 -8.63
CA GLN A 159 4.43 -12.59 -9.14
C GLN A 159 4.36 -11.07 -8.89
N VAL A 160 3.22 -10.46 -9.25
CA VAL A 160 2.96 -9.03 -9.02
C VAL A 160 2.79 -8.79 -7.51
N GLN A 161 2.25 -9.74 -6.74
CA GLN A 161 2.10 -9.61 -5.28
C GLN A 161 3.47 -9.55 -4.59
N VAL A 162 4.36 -10.51 -4.89
CA VAL A 162 5.73 -10.54 -4.36
C VAL A 162 6.50 -9.28 -4.75
N THR A 163 6.37 -8.88 -6.01
CA THR A 163 6.96 -7.64 -6.53
C THR A 163 6.48 -6.42 -5.76
N TYR A 164 5.17 -6.28 -5.58
CA TYR A 164 4.58 -5.18 -4.83
C TYR A 164 5.02 -5.20 -3.37
N ILE A 165 5.07 -6.37 -2.72
CA ILE A 165 5.50 -6.52 -1.33
C ILE A 165 6.96 -6.09 -1.20
N ALA A 166 7.84 -6.56 -2.08
CA ALA A 166 9.23 -6.15 -2.12
C ALA A 166 9.37 -4.63 -2.30
N TRP A 167 8.60 -4.06 -3.22
CA TRP A 167 8.53 -2.61 -3.42
C TRP A 167 8.02 -1.87 -2.18
N ALA A 168 6.99 -2.36 -1.50
CA ALA A 168 6.40 -1.72 -0.32
C ALA A 168 7.30 -1.82 0.92
N LEU A 169 8.04 -2.92 1.06
CA LEU A 169 8.99 -3.13 2.16
C LEU A 169 10.25 -2.26 2.01
N ASN A 170 10.66 -1.94 0.78
CA ASN A 170 11.88 -1.18 0.54
C ASN A 170 11.85 0.24 1.17
N PRO A 171 10.80 1.07 0.97
CA PRO A 171 10.64 2.33 1.70
C PRO A 171 10.54 2.17 3.22
N LEU A 172 9.92 1.08 3.69
CA LEU A 172 9.65 0.85 5.11
C LEU A 172 10.87 0.36 5.90
N LEU A 173 11.75 -0.40 5.25
CA LEU A 173 12.84 -1.11 5.91
C LEU A 173 14.24 -0.67 5.43
N VAL A 174 14.37 -0.12 4.21
CA VAL A 174 15.67 0.36 3.66
C VAL A 174 15.77 1.87 3.68
N GLN A 175 14.74 2.57 3.18
CA GLN A 175 14.85 4.01 2.89
C GLN A 175 14.45 4.91 4.06
N SER A 176 13.92 4.34 5.16
CA SER A 176 13.71 5.13 6.37
C SER A 176 15.07 5.38 7.04
N ALA A 177 15.72 6.50 6.69
CA ALA A 177 16.92 6.99 7.37
C ALA A 177 16.74 7.11 8.90
N GLU A 178 15.48 7.23 9.32
CA GLU A 178 15.03 6.95 10.68
C GLU A 178 14.39 5.54 10.68
N LEU A 179 15.13 4.49 11.05
CA LEU A 179 14.56 3.17 11.37
C LEU A 179 13.75 3.05 12.70
N PRO A 180 13.24 4.10 13.42
CA PRO A 180 12.40 3.90 14.60
C PRO A 180 10.89 4.06 14.36
N ARG A 181 10.38 4.21 13.12
CA ARG A 181 8.92 4.27 12.88
C ARG A 181 8.29 2.88 12.77
N MET A 182 8.63 2.01 13.71
CA MET A 182 8.17 0.63 13.77
C MET A 182 6.64 0.55 13.76
N GLY A 183 5.94 1.49 14.39
CA GLY A 183 4.49 1.58 14.28
C GLY A 183 3.99 1.67 12.85
N GLN A 184 4.58 2.54 12.01
CA GLN A 184 4.21 2.65 10.60
C GLN A 184 4.53 1.38 9.84
N ALA A 185 5.69 0.76 10.08
CA ALA A 185 6.04 -0.52 9.46
C ALA A 185 5.05 -1.63 9.84
N LEU A 186 4.72 -1.77 11.12
CA LEU A 186 3.79 -2.77 11.64
C LEU A 186 2.38 -2.62 11.05
N VAL A 187 1.86 -1.39 10.96
CA VAL A 187 0.53 -1.17 10.37
C VAL A 187 0.55 -1.42 8.85
N GLN A 188 1.62 -1.06 8.14
CA GLN A 188 1.74 -1.37 6.72
C GLN A 188 1.88 -2.89 6.47
N LEU A 189 2.59 -3.61 7.34
CA LEU A 189 2.64 -5.07 7.32
C LEU A 189 1.26 -5.69 7.59
N ALA A 190 0.50 -5.15 8.56
CA ALA A 190 -0.88 -5.58 8.80
C ALA A 190 -1.76 -5.35 7.57
N SER A 191 -1.64 -4.20 6.90
CA SER A 191 -2.35 -3.91 5.65
C SER A 191 -1.99 -4.88 4.52
N ILE A 192 -0.71 -5.22 4.37
CA ILE A 192 -0.26 -6.24 3.40
C ILE A 192 -0.87 -7.61 3.74
N GLY A 193 -0.86 -8.01 5.01
CA GLY A 193 -1.45 -9.27 5.46
C GLY A 193 -2.95 -9.37 5.17
N VAL A 194 -3.71 -8.31 5.48
CA VAL A 194 -5.14 -8.22 5.15
C VAL A 194 -5.37 -8.29 3.64
N ALA A 195 -4.55 -7.61 2.84
CA ALA A 195 -4.66 -7.66 1.39
C ALA A 195 -4.40 -9.07 0.82
N LEU A 196 -3.39 -9.77 1.31
CA LEU A 196 -3.07 -11.15 0.92
C LEU A 196 -4.22 -12.12 1.25
N ALA A 197 -4.83 -11.99 2.42
CA ALA A 197 -5.93 -12.84 2.85
C ALA A 197 -7.26 -12.56 2.13
N SER A 198 -7.34 -11.47 1.37
CA SER A 198 -8.62 -10.97 0.87
C SER A 198 -9.08 -11.59 -0.46
N GLY A 199 -8.17 -12.14 -1.26
CA GLY A 199 -8.46 -12.52 -2.66
C GLY A 199 -8.60 -11.33 -3.63
N ALA A 200 -8.51 -10.09 -3.14
CA ALA A 200 -8.58 -8.86 -3.93
C ALA A 200 -7.40 -7.93 -3.57
N PHE A 201 -6.18 -8.45 -3.70
CA PHE A 201 -4.98 -7.85 -3.12
C PHE A 201 -4.82 -6.36 -3.43
N LEU A 202 -4.88 -5.96 -4.70
CA LEU A 202 -4.58 -4.59 -5.11
C LEU A 202 -5.60 -3.58 -4.56
N HIS A 203 -6.88 -3.90 -4.69
CA HIS A 203 -7.98 -3.11 -4.15
C HIS A 203 -7.86 -2.96 -2.63
N VAL A 204 -7.82 -4.07 -1.91
CA VAL A 204 -7.76 -4.06 -0.45
C VAL A 204 -6.48 -3.39 0.02
N ARG A 205 -5.35 -3.58 -0.65
CA ARG A 205 -4.08 -2.95 -0.27
C ARG A 205 -4.13 -1.44 -0.39
N ILE A 206 -4.61 -0.89 -1.50
CA ILE A 206 -4.65 0.56 -1.69
C ILE A 206 -5.66 1.19 -0.74
N LEU A 207 -6.83 0.58 -0.57
CA LEU A 207 -7.82 0.99 0.42
C LEU A 207 -7.22 1.01 1.84
N THR A 208 -6.68 -0.12 2.28
CA THR A 208 -6.16 -0.27 3.65
C THR A 208 -4.88 0.54 3.89
N ALA A 209 -4.07 0.82 2.88
CA ALA A 209 -2.86 1.65 3.00
C ALA A 209 -3.18 3.07 3.51
N CYS A 210 -4.32 3.62 3.12
CA CYS A 210 -4.73 4.97 3.49
C CYS A 210 -5.45 4.98 4.84
N HIS A 211 -6.27 3.97 5.10
CA HIS A 211 -6.88 3.78 6.42
C HIS A 211 -5.85 3.45 7.50
N ALA A 212 -4.73 2.82 7.15
CA ALA A 212 -3.58 2.70 8.03
C ALA A 212 -3.14 4.08 8.54
N MET A 213 -3.17 5.13 7.71
CA MET A 213 -2.81 6.48 8.15
C MET A 213 -3.86 7.08 9.08
N THR A 214 -5.14 6.75 8.90
CA THR A 214 -6.18 7.08 9.87
C THR A 214 -5.88 6.46 11.23
N VAL A 215 -5.42 5.21 11.27
CA VAL A 215 -4.95 4.56 12.53
C VAL A 215 -3.74 5.35 13.09
N ASP A 216 -2.80 5.80 12.25
CA ASP A 216 -1.68 6.65 12.70
C ASP A 216 -2.16 7.97 13.31
N LEU A 217 -3.18 8.59 12.73
CA LEU A 217 -3.74 9.84 13.22
C LEU A 217 -4.45 9.66 14.57
N MET A 218 -5.18 8.56 14.74
CA MET A 218 -5.91 8.25 15.97
C MET A 218 -4.96 7.87 17.12
N PHE A 219 -3.90 7.11 16.84
CA PHE A 219 -3.05 6.51 17.87
C PHE A 219 -1.64 7.11 17.96
N GLY A 220 -1.24 7.93 16.99
CA GLY A 220 0.03 8.65 16.98
C GLY A 220 1.28 7.76 16.94
N TYR A 221 1.21 6.55 16.40
CA TYR A 221 2.33 5.60 16.43
C TYR A 221 3.48 5.95 15.47
N GLY A 222 3.23 6.81 14.49
CA GLY A 222 4.19 7.34 13.52
C GLY A 222 4.87 8.63 13.96
N ARG A 223 4.52 9.15 15.14
CA ARG A 223 5.21 10.27 15.79
C ARG A 223 6.62 9.84 16.21
N ARG A 224 7.51 10.82 16.46
CA ARG A 224 8.82 10.51 17.03
C ARG A 224 8.64 9.95 18.44
N ALA A 225 9.57 9.09 18.87
CA ALA A 225 9.56 8.54 20.23
C ALA A 225 9.54 9.66 21.30
N SER A 226 10.18 10.80 21.05
CA SER A 226 10.11 11.96 21.95
C SER A 226 8.68 12.47 22.19
N ASP A 227 7.77 12.26 21.23
CA ASP A 227 6.51 12.99 21.12
C ASP A 227 5.27 12.18 21.55
N GLY A 228 5.44 10.92 21.99
CA GLY A 228 4.30 10.07 22.39
C GLY A 228 4.66 8.78 23.11
N ALA A 229 3.84 8.37 24.09
CA ALA A 229 4.06 7.16 24.88
C ALA A 229 4.05 5.87 24.04
N VAL A 230 3.15 5.79 23.05
CA VAL A 230 3.08 4.65 22.11
C VAL A 230 4.33 4.61 21.22
N ALA A 231 4.77 5.75 20.68
CA ALA A 231 5.99 5.84 19.89
C ALA A 231 7.25 5.45 20.68
N ARG A 232 7.33 5.81 21.98
CA ARG A 232 8.40 5.32 22.88
C ARG A 232 8.35 3.81 23.06
N ALA A 233 7.17 3.26 23.32
CA ALA A 233 7.01 1.82 23.52
C ALA A 233 7.32 1.00 22.25
N LEU A 234 7.16 1.60 21.07
CA LEU A 234 7.52 1.01 19.78
C LEU A 234 8.96 1.31 19.34
N THR A 235 9.77 1.94 20.19
CA THR A 235 11.19 2.12 19.90
C THR A 235 11.91 0.77 19.99
N LEU A 236 12.71 0.46 18.97
CA LEU A 236 13.42 -0.82 18.87
C LEU A 236 14.35 -1.04 20.09
N PRO A 237 14.18 -2.14 20.83
CA PRO A 237 15.12 -2.55 21.86
C PRO A 237 16.53 -2.80 21.27
N PRO A 238 17.61 -2.65 22.04
CA PRO A 238 18.99 -2.84 21.56
C PRO A 238 19.25 -4.08 20.71
N PRO A 239 18.79 -5.31 21.07
CA PRO A 239 19.04 -6.49 20.24
C PRO A 239 18.33 -6.42 18.87
N TRP A 240 17.12 -5.85 18.82
CA TRP A 240 16.40 -5.69 17.56
C TRP A 240 17.00 -4.56 16.72
N ARG A 241 17.49 -3.49 17.35
CA ARG A 241 18.23 -2.44 16.66
C ARG A 241 19.50 -2.98 16.02
N ALA A 242 20.28 -3.77 16.76
CA ALA A 242 21.49 -4.42 16.24
C ALA A 242 21.18 -5.39 15.07
N PHE A 243 20.06 -6.13 15.15
CA PHE A 243 19.60 -6.97 14.04
C PHE A 243 19.26 -6.16 12.79
N VAL A 244 18.56 -5.04 12.98
CA VAL A 244 18.15 -4.13 11.90
C VAL A 244 19.36 -3.45 11.25
N GLU A 245 20.28 -2.92 12.06
CA GLU A 245 21.47 -2.19 11.61
C GLU A 245 22.57 -3.11 11.07
N GLY A 246 22.58 -4.40 11.42
CA GLY A 246 23.57 -5.37 10.96
C GLY A 246 23.00 -6.33 9.90
N PRO A 247 22.49 -7.51 10.31
CA PRO A 247 21.96 -8.52 9.40
C PRO A 247 20.96 -7.96 8.39
N LEU A 248 19.90 -7.29 8.84
CA LEU A 248 18.83 -6.83 7.94
C LEU A 248 19.36 -5.83 6.92
N ALA A 249 20.19 -4.86 7.34
CA ALA A 249 20.84 -3.90 6.44
C ALA A 249 21.70 -4.57 5.35
N THR A 250 22.21 -5.78 5.60
CA THR A 250 23.00 -6.56 4.63
C THR A 250 22.12 -7.41 3.70
N TRP A 251 21.09 -8.06 4.26
CA TRP A 251 20.21 -8.96 3.52
C TRP A 251 19.22 -8.20 2.63
N LEU A 252 18.74 -7.05 3.08
CA LEU A 252 17.65 -6.33 2.45
C LEU A 252 18.00 -5.74 1.08
N PRO A 253 19.22 -5.22 0.82
CA PRO A 253 19.67 -4.90 -0.53
C PRO A 253 19.76 -6.13 -1.45
N ARG A 254 20.17 -7.29 -0.92
CA ARG A 254 20.24 -8.54 -1.71
C ARG A 254 18.86 -9.05 -2.08
N LEU A 255 17.92 -9.00 -1.13
CA LEU A 255 16.52 -9.30 -1.39
C LEU A 255 15.95 -8.34 -2.44
N THR A 256 16.26 -7.05 -2.32
CA THR A 256 15.87 -6.03 -3.31
C THR A 256 16.40 -6.38 -4.71
N LEU A 257 17.68 -6.75 -4.84
CA LEU A 257 18.26 -7.17 -6.12
C LEU A 257 17.66 -8.47 -6.65
N ALA A 258 17.41 -9.46 -5.78
CA ALA A 258 16.76 -10.71 -6.17
C ALA A 258 15.32 -10.47 -6.67
N THR A 259 14.58 -9.58 -6.02
CA THR A 259 13.23 -9.19 -6.46
C THR A 259 13.27 -8.45 -7.79
N LEU A 260 14.24 -7.56 -7.99
CA LEU A 260 14.47 -6.89 -9.28
C LEU A 260 14.78 -7.89 -10.40
N ALA A 261 15.63 -8.89 -10.12
CA ALA A 261 15.95 -9.93 -11.08
C ALA A 261 14.71 -10.79 -11.41
N ALA A 262 13.89 -11.13 -10.41
CA ALA A 262 12.65 -11.85 -10.60
C ALA A 262 11.63 -11.03 -11.43
N MET A 263 11.47 -9.74 -11.11
CA MET A 263 10.62 -8.80 -11.86
C MET A 263 11.08 -8.67 -13.32
N ALA A 264 12.38 -8.47 -13.55
CA ALA A 264 12.94 -8.37 -14.89
C ALA A 264 12.77 -9.67 -15.68
N GLY A 265 13.06 -10.82 -15.05
CA GLY A 265 12.83 -12.13 -15.65
C GLY A 265 11.37 -12.33 -16.03
N GLN A 266 10.42 -11.90 -15.20
CA GLN A 266 9.00 -12.00 -15.50
C GLN A 266 8.57 -11.08 -16.65
N VAL A 267 9.03 -9.83 -16.68
CA VAL A 267 8.78 -8.91 -17.80
C VAL A 267 9.31 -9.50 -19.11
N LEU A 268 10.48 -10.15 -19.08
CA LEU A 268 11.11 -10.76 -20.26
C LEU A 268 10.46 -12.07 -20.69
N LEU A 269 10.10 -12.94 -19.74
CA LEU A 269 9.58 -14.29 -20.03
C LEU A 269 8.11 -14.29 -20.41
N PHE A 270 7.32 -13.42 -19.79
CA PHE A 270 5.87 -13.42 -19.99
C PHE A 270 5.42 -12.41 -21.01
N GLY A 271 6.32 -11.55 -21.52
CA GLY A 271 6.11 -10.63 -22.65
C GLY A 271 4.64 -10.30 -22.83
N PHE A 272 4.07 -9.59 -21.86
CA PHE A 272 2.64 -9.38 -21.81
C PHE A 272 2.16 -8.49 -22.96
#